data_AF-A0A351AFK2-F1
#
_entry.id   AF-A0A351AFK2-F1
#
_cell.length_a   1.000
_cell.length_b   1.000
_cell.length_c   1.000
_cell.angle_alpha   90.00
_cell.angle_beta   90.00
_cell.angle_gamma   90.00
#
_symmetry.space_group_name_H-M   'P 1'
#
loop_
_entity.id
_entity.type
_entity.pdbx_description
1 polymer ?
#
loop_
_entity_poly.entity_id
_entity_poly.type
_entity_poly.pdbx_seq_one_letter_code
_entity_poly.pdbx_strand_id
1 'polypeptide(L)'
;MSRKPEATTPMPTAGQWMLMVGAVVAILAGGYTPLDNISADALSLGALIFGPNELVQVSRALVAVLVLGAWLALASKHRVLLSPDKGVMTSLLLLTVWLAGQSFASAYVLPAWTAWTSWAVALGSFFAVIAVAGRGAGLKWLLGAIVLAIVAMSLRGAMEYGDMRAIDPTWRIFAGYQNPNAAAVIFAAGIPLGVGLSLVLPRPLNLLGAILLLPMVLALMLTQSRGGLLACGAGLVITAVLLFAFRQGKAGLAALVPIALAAVLGVAL
;
A
#
# COMPACT_ATOMS: atom_id res chain seq x y z
N MET A 1 22.80 1.33 -26.92
CA MET A 1 22.43 0.06 -26.24
C MET A 1 21.03 -0.35 -26.68
N SER A 2 20.94 -1.33 -27.58
CA SER A 2 19.67 -1.92 -28.01
C SER A 2 19.05 -2.69 -26.83
N ARG A 3 17.86 -2.29 -26.35
CA ARG A 3 17.12 -3.06 -25.34
C ARG A 3 16.66 -4.35 -26.03
N LYS A 4 17.18 -5.50 -25.58
CA LYS A 4 16.60 -6.80 -25.94
C LYS A 4 15.09 -6.74 -25.68
N PRO A 5 14.25 -7.28 -26.59
CA PRO A 5 12.81 -7.36 -26.35
C PRO A 5 12.59 -8.12 -25.04
N GLU A 6 11.96 -7.45 -24.07
CA GLU A 6 11.54 -8.09 -22.82
C GLU A 6 10.59 -9.23 -23.20
N ALA A 7 10.96 -10.46 -22.84
CA ALA A 7 10.06 -11.60 -22.96
C ALA A 7 8.73 -11.23 -22.30
N THR A 8 7.63 -11.42 -23.02
CA THR A 8 6.27 -11.15 -22.53
C THR A 8 6.09 -11.87 -21.20
N THR A 9 5.98 -11.10 -20.10
CA THR A 9 5.76 -11.68 -18.77
C THR A 9 4.47 -12.48 -18.80
N PRO A 10 4.49 -13.77 -18.44
CA PRO A 10 3.29 -14.59 -18.43
C PRO A 10 2.23 -13.99 -17.50
N MET A 11 0.96 -14.13 -17.88
CA MET A 11 -0.15 -13.62 -17.05
C MET A 11 -0.17 -14.31 -15.68
N PRO A 12 -0.60 -13.60 -14.62
CA PRO A 12 -0.66 -14.19 -13.30
C PRO A 12 -1.66 -15.36 -13.24
N THR A 13 -1.31 -16.43 -12.53
CA THR A 13 -2.20 -17.57 -12.26
C THR A 13 -3.30 -17.19 -11.28
N ALA A 14 -4.38 -17.97 -11.20
CA ALA A 14 -5.48 -17.72 -10.24
C ALA A 14 -4.98 -17.59 -8.79
N GLY A 15 -4.03 -18.43 -8.37
CA GLY A 15 -3.43 -18.33 -7.02
C GLY A 15 -2.63 -17.04 -6.79
N GLN A 16 -1.91 -16.56 -7.82
CA GLN A 16 -1.21 -15.28 -7.76
C GLN A 16 -2.20 -14.10 -7.67
N TRP A 17 -3.31 -14.17 -8.42
CA TRP A 17 -4.40 -13.19 -8.30
C TRP A 17 -5.01 -13.15 -6.90
N MET A 18 -5.30 -14.32 -6.30
CA MET A 18 -5.84 -14.39 -4.94
C MET A 18 -4.89 -13.77 -3.91
N LEU A 19 -3.58 -13.98 -4.05
CA LEU A 19 -2.58 -13.36 -3.17
C LEU A 19 -2.52 -11.83 -3.36
N MET A 20 -2.55 -11.34 -4.60
CA MET A 20 -2.57 -9.90 -4.88
C MET A 20 -3.85 -9.23 -4.36
N VAL A 21 -5.01 -9.85 -4.57
CA VAL A 21 -6.29 -9.39 -4.01
C VAL A 21 -6.23 -9.40 -2.49
N GLY A 22 -5.70 -10.46 -1.88
CA GLY A 22 -5.50 -10.53 -0.43
C GLY A 22 -4.65 -9.37 0.11
N ALA A 23 -3.56 -9.03 -0.57
CA ALA A 23 -2.72 -7.87 -0.19
C ALA A 23 -3.46 -6.53 -0.33
N VAL A 24 -4.23 -6.34 -1.40
CA VAL A 24 -5.08 -5.15 -1.61
C VAL A 24 -6.10 -5.04 -0.48
N VAL A 25 -6.85 -6.11 -0.22
CA VAL A 25 -7.87 -6.12 0.83
C VAL A 25 -7.23 -5.90 2.20
N ALA A 26 -6.05 -6.47 2.47
CA ALA A 26 -5.33 -6.25 3.72
C ALA A 26 -4.96 -4.77 3.93
N ILE A 27 -4.59 -4.04 2.88
CA ILE A 27 -4.28 -2.60 2.98
C ILE A 27 -5.55 -1.77 3.16
N LEU A 28 -6.60 -2.09 2.41
CA LEU A 28 -7.89 -1.42 2.51
C LEU A 28 -8.55 -1.65 3.88
N ALA A 29 -8.38 -2.84 4.46
CA ALA A 29 -8.96 -3.24 5.74
C ALA A 29 -8.03 -2.98 6.95
N GLY A 30 -6.71 -2.92 6.75
CA GLY A 30 -5.71 -2.81 7.82
C GLY A 30 -5.78 -1.50 8.60
N GLY A 31 -6.33 -0.44 7.98
CA GLY A 31 -6.60 0.85 8.61
C GLY A 31 -7.79 0.92 9.54
N TYR A 32 -8.70 -0.06 9.44
CA TYR A 32 -9.90 -0.13 10.25
C TYR A 32 -9.59 -0.84 11.57
N THR A 33 -9.11 -0.13 12.59
CA THR A 33 -9.11 -0.61 13.98
C THR A 33 -10.27 0.03 14.71
N PRO A 34 -11.50 -0.52 14.72
CA PRO A 34 -12.65 0.11 15.40
C PRO A 34 -12.27 0.45 16.85
N LEU A 35 -12.12 1.75 17.15
CA LEU A 35 -11.90 2.31 18.48
C LEU A 35 -13.25 2.66 19.10
N ASP A 36 -14.22 3.01 18.24
CA ASP A 36 -15.63 3.13 18.57
C ASP A 36 -16.45 2.13 17.74
N ASN A 37 -17.57 1.67 18.29
CA ASN A 37 -18.60 0.83 17.66
C ASN A 37 -19.32 1.53 16.48
N ILE A 38 -18.63 2.39 15.75
CA ILE A 38 -19.18 3.02 14.54
C ILE A 38 -19.17 1.94 13.46
N SER A 39 -20.34 1.32 13.42
CA SER A 39 -20.88 0.38 12.46
C SER A 39 -20.22 0.50 11.08
N ALA A 40 -19.65 -0.61 10.62
CA ALA A 40 -19.73 -0.92 9.19
C ALA A 40 -21.15 -0.58 8.73
N ASP A 41 -21.27 0.17 7.63
CA ASP A 41 -22.55 0.65 7.11
C ASP A 41 -23.60 -0.46 7.28
N ALA A 42 -24.63 -0.23 8.10
CA ALA A 42 -25.51 -1.28 8.60
C ALA A 42 -26.25 -2.01 7.46
N LEU A 43 -26.24 -1.40 6.27
CA LEU A 43 -26.79 -1.90 5.02
C LEU A 43 -25.81 -2.76 4.20
N SER A 44 -24.57 -2.94 4.64
CA SER A 44 -23.64 -3.86 3.98
C SER A 44 -24.05 -5.31 4.26
N LEU A 45 -24.16 -6.11 3.20
CA LEU A 45 -24.54 -7.53 3.27
C LEU A 45 -23.72 -8.32 4.31
N GLY A 46 -22.44 -7.97 4.48
CA GLY A 46 -21.58 -8.56 5.50
C GLY A 46 -21.97 -8.18 6.94
N ALA A 47 -22.33 -6.91 7.19
CA ALA A 47 -22.78 -6.47 8.51
C ALA A 47 -24.11 -7.14 8.90
N LEU A 48 -24.94 -7.46 7.91
CA LEU A 48 -26.23 -8.13 8.08
C LEU A 48 -26.10 -9.62 8.40
N ILE A 49 -25.06 -10.29 7.90
CA ILE A 49 -24.81 -11.73 8.11
C ILE A 49 -24.01 -11.99 9.39
N PHE A 50 -22.94 -11.23 9.62
CA PHE A 50 -21.99 -11.49 10.72
C PHE A 50 -22.19 -10.56 11.92
N GLY A 51 -22.87 -9.43 11.72
CA GLY A 51 -22.91 -8.34 12.69
C GLY A 51 -21.81 -7.31 12.41
N PRO A 52 -22.08 -6.00 12.61
CA PRO A 52 -21.14 -4.92 12.24
C PRO A 52 -19.81 -4.97 13.01
N ASN A 53 -19.81 -5.50 14.24
CA ASN A 53 -18.61 -5.62 15.08
C ASN A 53 -17.75 -6.83 14.70
N GLU A 54 -18.38 -7.93 14.28
CA GLU A 54 -17.74 -9.18 13.86
C GLU A 54 -17.21 -9.09 12.43
N LEU A 55 -17.84 -8.28 11.57
CA LEU A 55 -17.49 -8.16 10.15
C LEU A 55 -16.01 -7.84 9.93
N VAL A 56 -15.43 -6.98 10.77
CA VAL A 56 -14.00 -6.61 10.69
C VAL A 56 -13.11 -7.82 10.95
N GLN A 57 -13.45 -8.63 11.96
CA GLN A 57 -12.68 -9.82 12.31
C GLN A 57 -12.85 -10.93 11.26
N VAL A 58 -14.09 -11.17 10.81
CA VAL A 58 -14.40 -12.15 9.76
C VAL A 58 -13.72 -11.78 8.45
N SER A 59 -13.71 -10.50 8.07
CA SER A 59 -12.99 -10.02 6.87
C SER A 59 -11.49 -10.29 6.96
N ARG A 60 -10.87 -10.02 8.11
CA ARG A 60 -9.45 -10.31 8.35
C ARG A 60 -9.16 -11.82 8.30
N ALA A 61 -10.02 -12.64 8.90
CA ALA A 61 -9.90 -14.09 8.85
C ALA A 61 -10.03 -14.64 7.43
N LEU A 62 -10.99 -14.15 6.64
CA LEU A 62 -11.15 -14.52 5.23
C LEU A 62 -9.93 -14.14 4.41
N VAL A 63 -9.39 -12.93 4.59
CA VAL A 63 -8.14 -12.51 3.93
C VAL A 63 -6.98 -13.41 4.33
N ALA A 64 -6.85 -13.73 5.63
CA ALA A 64 -5.83 -14.65 6.12
C ALA A 64 -5.95 -16.04 5.49
N VAL A 65 -7.16 -16.59 5.39
CA VAL A 65 -7.41 -17.89 4.75
C VAL A 65 -7.11 -17.84 3.25
N LEU A 66 -7.50 -16.77 2.55
CA LEU A 66 -7.20 -16.62 1.12
C LEU A 66 -5.70 -16.54 0.87
N VAL A 67 -4.96 -15.80 1.69
CA VAL A 67 -3.52 -15.63 1.55
C VAL A 67 -2.77 -16.89 1.97
N LEU A 68 -3.00 -17.38 3.19
CA LEU A 68 -2.30 -18.54 3.74
C LEU A 68 -2.71 -19.82 3.02
N GLY A 69 -3.99 -19.98 2.68
CA GLY A 69 -4.50 -21.12 1.92
C GLY A 69 -3.91 -21.17 0.52
N ALA A 70 -3.86 -20.04 -0.20
CA ALA A 70 -3.20 -19.98 -1.50
C ALA A 70 -1.69 -20.27 -1.39
N TRP A 71 -1.02 -19.73 -0.37
CA TRP A 71 0.39 -20.01 -0.12
C TRP A 71 0.64 -21.49 0.18
N LEU A 72 -0.11 -22.12 1.09
CA LEU A 72 0.00 -23.54 1.42
C LEU A 72 -0.31 -24.44 0.21
N ALA A 73 -1.31 -24.09 -0.59
CA ALA A 73 -1.64 -24.81 -1.81
C ALA A 73 -0.51 -24.71 -2.86
N LEU A 74 0.20 -23.59 -2.92
CA LEU A 74 1.34 -23.41 -3.81
C LEU A 74 2.61 -24.09 -3.27
N ALA A 75 2.86 -23.98 -1.96
CA ALA A 75 3.96 -24.65 -1.27
C ALA A 75 3.85 -26.17 -1.35
N SER A 76 2.65 -26.74 -1.26
CA SER A 76 2.45 -28.19 -1.41
C SER A 76 2.68 -28.70 -2.84
N LYS A 77 2.51 -27.84 -3.85
CA LYS A 77 2.75 -28.20 -5.27
C LYS A 77 4.21 -28.02 -5.71
N HIS A 78 4.97 -27.15 -5.05
CA HIS A 78 6.33 -26.81 -5.47
C HIS A 78 7.37 -27.33 -4.47
N ARG A 79 8.25 -28.23 -4.92
CA ARG A 79 9.37 -28.77 -4.09
C ARG A 79 10.45 -27.74 -3.78
N VAL A 80 10.54 -26.66 -4.56
CA VAL A 80 11.50 -25.57 -4.38
C VAL A 80 10.75 -24.25 -4.49
N LEU A 81 10.78 -23.45 -3.43
CA LEU A 81 10.19 -22.12 -3.41
C LEU A 81 11.28 -21.07 -3.64
N LEU A 82 11.00 -20.10 -4.50
CA LEU A 82 11.90 -18.98 -4.72
C LEU A 82 11.85 -18.05 -3.51
N SER A 83 13.00 -17.69 -2.95
CA SER A 83 13.09 -16.62 -1.96
C SER A 83 13.26 -15.26 -2.63
N PRO A 84 12.83 -14.15 -1.97
CA PRO A 84 13.22 -12.82 -2.38
C PRO A 84 14.74 -12.68 -2.46
N ASP A 85 15.22 -11.73 -3.28
CA ASP A 85 16.63 -11.35 -3.24
C ASP A 85 17.00 -10.80 -1.84
N LYS A 86 18.30 -10.81 -1.54
CA LYS A 86 18.80 -10.41 -0.22
C LYS A 86 18.36 -8.99 0.15
N GLY A 87 18.33 -8.05 -0.81
CA GLY A 87 17.94 -6.67 -0.56
C GLY A 87 16.47 -6.54 -0.15
N VAL A 88 15.56 -7.18 -0.89
CA VAL A 88 14.13 -7.22 -0.54
C VAL A 88 13.91 -7.96 0.76
N MET A 89 14.59 -9.08 0.98
CA MET A 89 14.44 -9.85 2.22
C MET A 89 14.89 -9.06 3.45
N THR A 90 16.01 -8.35 3.37
CA THR A 90 16.48 -7.45 4.43
C THR A 90 15.48 -6.32 4.67
N SER A 91 14.94 -5.71 3.61
CA SER A 91 13.95 -4.62 3.74
C SER A 91 12.65 -5.10 4.40
N LEU A 92 12.15 -6.27 3.99
CA LEU A 92 10.96 -6.89 4.59
C LEU A 92 11.20 -7.27 6.05
N LEU A 93 12.37 -7.79 6.38
CA LEU A 93 12.72 -8.15 7.76
C LEU A 93 12.83 -6.91 8.66
N LEU A 94 13.47 -5.85 8.18
CA LEU A 94 13.52 -4.56 8.89
C LEU A 94 12.12 -4.00 9.11
N LEU A 95 11.26 -4.01 8.08
CA LEU A 95 9.87 -3.60 8.20
C LEU A 95 9.10 -4.45 9.23
N THR A 96 9.29 -5.77 9.20
CA THR A 96 8.62 -6.70 10.12
C THR A 96 9.04 -6.46 11.57
N VAL A 97 10.34 -6.33 11.81
CA VAL A 97 10.90 -6.05 13.15
C VAL A 97 10.43 -4.69 13.65
N TRP A 98 10.42 -3.67 12.78
CA TRP A 98 9.94 -2.34 13.13
C TRP A 98 8.45 -2.35 13.47
N LEU A 99 7.60 -2.95 12.64
CA LEU A 99 6.15 -3.07 12.91
C LEU A 99 5.88 -3.86 14.19
N ALA A 100 6.57 -4.99 14.39
CA ALA A 100 6.47 -5.76 15.62
C ALA A 100 6.86 -4.90 16.83
N GLY A 101 8.03 -4.25 16.78
CA GLY A 101 8.51 -3.38 17.85
C GLY A 101 7.53 -2.26 18.21
N GLN A 102 6.93 -1.61 17.21
CA GLN A 102 5.90 -0.59 17.43
C GLN A 102 4.63 -1.18 18.05
N SER A 103 4.20 -2.36 17.62
CA SER A 103 3.04 -3.05 18.21
C SER A 103 3.29 -3.44 19.67
N PHE A 104 4.49 -3.89 20.02
CA PHE A 104 4.86 -4.25 21.39
C PHE A 104 5.05 -3.04 22.31
N ALA A 105 5.51 -1.91 21.77
CA ALA A 105 5.70 -0.67 22.52
C ALA A 105 4.41 0.16 22.66
N SER A 106 3.31 -0.24 22.00
CA SER A 106 2.04 0.49 22.03
C SER A 106 1.38 0.44 23.40
N ALA A 107 0.87 1.59 23.87
CA ALA A 107 0.02 1.67 25.06
C ALA A 107 -1.30 0.88 24.90
N TYR A 108 -1.72 0.60 23.66
CA TYR A 108 -2.91 -0.18 23.33
C TYR A 108 -2.50 -1.56 22.79
N VAL A 109 -2.05 -2.44 23.70
CA VAL A 109 -1.46 -3.74 23.34
C VAL A 109 -2.43 -4.62 22.55
N LEU A 110 -3.68 -4.78 23.00
CA LEU A 110 -4.64 -5.69 22.35
C LEU A 110 -4.95 -5.27 20.90
N PRO A 111 -5.36 -4.01 20.61
CA PRO A 111 -5.59 -3.57 19.23
C PRO A 111 -4.33 -3.59 18.38
N ALA A 112 -3.17 -3.27 18.96
CA ALA A 112 -1.89 -3.31 18.27
C ALA A 112 -1.48 -4.72 17.85
N TRP A 113 -1.80 -5.74 18.65
CA TRP A 113 -1.61 -7.15 18.32
C TRP A 113 -2.55 -7.62 17.21
N THR A 114 -3.83 -7.23 17.25
CA THR A 114 -4.78 -7.56 16.17
C THR A 114 -4.41 -6.88 14.85
N ALA A 115 -3.89 -5.66 14.91
CA ALA A 115 -3.32 -5.00 13.73
C ALA A 115 -2.07 -5.74 13.23
N TRP A 116 -1.19 -6.15 14.15
CA TRP A 116 0.03 -6.89 13.81
C TRP A 116 -0.26 -8.21 13.08
N THR A 117 -1.26 -8.99 13.49
CA THR A 117 -1.61 -10.24 12.79
C THR A 117 -2.08 -9.97 11.36
N SER A 118 -2.80 -8.87 11.14
CA SER A 118 -3.21 -8.44 9.79
C SER A 118 -2.00 -8.06 8.93
N TRP A 119 -1.03 -7.35 9.51
CA TRP A 119 0.24 -7.04 8.84
C TRP A 119 1.09 -8.28 8.59
N ALA A 120 1.11 -9.26 9.51
CA ALA A 120 1.82 -10.52 9.34
C ALA A 120 1.26 -11.33 8.17
N VAL A 121 -0.07 -11.35 8.01
CA VAL A 121 -0.73 -11.95 6.84
C VAL A 121 -0.32 -11.22 5.55
N ALA A 122 -0.34 -9.89 5.55
CA ALA A 122 0.11 -9.09 4.40
C ALA A 122 1.58 -9.36 4.05
N LEU A 123 2.47 -9.43 5.04
CA LEU A 123 3.88 -9.79 4.87
C LEU A 123 4.04 -11.24 4.37
N GLY A 124 3.24 -12.18 4.86
CA GLY A 124 3.19 -13.56 4.35
C GLY A 124 2.80 -13.60 2.86
N SER A 125 1.84 -12.76 2.45
CA SER A 125 1.46 -12.62 1.04
C SER A 125 2.62 -12.13 0.16
N PHE A 126 3.48 -11.26 0.69
CA PHE A 126 4.69 -10.80 0.00
C PHE A 126 5.62 -11.96 -0.36
N PHE A 127 5.92 -12.81 0.62
CA PHE A 127 6.75 -14.00 0.38
C PHE A 127 6.07 -14.97 -0.57
N ALA A 128 4.75 -15.17 -0.43
CA ALA A 128 3.98 -16.08 -1.27
C ALA A 128 3.97 -15.66 -2.74
N VAL A 129 3.73 -14.38 -3.05
CA VAL A 129 3.72 -13.88 -4.43
C VAL A 129 5.11 -14.00 -5.05
N ILE A 130 6.17 -13.63 -4.33
CA ILE A 130 7.54 -13.71 -4.85
C ILE A 130 7.94 -15.18 -5.09
N ALA A 131 7.54 -16.10 -4.21
CA ALA A 131 7.83 -17.52 -4.35
C ALA A 131 7.21 -18.14 -5.61
N VAL A 132 6.08 -17.61 -6.08
CA VAL A 132 5.29 -18.22 -7.16
C VAL A 132 5.39 -17.45 -8.47
N ALA A 133 5.43 -16.12 -8.43
CA ALA A 133 5.55 -15.25 -9.61
C ALA A 133 7.01 -14.86 -9.93
N GLY A 134 7.95 -15.26 -9.07
CA GLY A 134 9.37 -15.01 -9.22
C GLY A 134 9.82 -13.62 -8.75
N ARG A 135 11.12 -13.49 -8.50
CA ARG A 135 11.77 -12.30 -7.90
C ARG A 135 11.55 -11.00 -8.67
N GLY A 136 11.53 -11.06 -10.00
CA GLY A 136 11.40 -9.87 -10.85
C GLY A 136 9.95 -9.45 -11.06
N ALA A 137 9.16 -10.32 -11.71
CA ALA A 137 7.77 -10.00 -12.04
C ALA A 137 6.89 -9.93 -10.79
N GLY A 138 6.96 -10.93 -9.91
CA GLY A 138 6.10 -11.02 -8.72
C GLY A 138 6.17 -9.79 -7.82
N LEU A 139 7.37 -9.25 -7.60
CA LEU A 139 7.55 -8.02 -6.83
C LEU A 139 6.85 -6.83 -7.51
N LYS A 140 7.02 -6.65 -8.82
CA LYS A 140 6.35 -5.55 -9.57
C LYS A 140 4.83 -5.65 -9.48
N TRP A 141 4.27 -6.85 -9.65
CA TRP A 141 2.84 -7.09 -9.56
C TRP A 141 2.28 -6.74 -8.18
N LEU A 142 2.97 -7.21 -7.13
CA LEU A 142 2.55 -6.96 -5.76
C LEU A 142 2.64 -5.47 -5.39
N LEU A 143 3.76 -4.82 -5.70
CA LEU A 143 3.89 -3.38 -5.48
C LEU A 143 2.86 -2.59 -6.29
N GLY A 144 2.53 -3.02 -7.51
CA GLY A 144 1.44 -2.45 -8.30
C GLY A 144 0.08 -2.59 -7.63
N ALA A 145 -0.23 -3.77 -7.07
CA ALA A 145 -1.46 -4.00 -6.33
C ALA A 145 -1.56 -3.08 -5.10
N ILE A 146 -0.46 -2.92 -4.35
CA ILE A 146 -0.37 -2.01 -3.19
C ILE A 146 -0.62 -0.57 -3.61
N VAL A 147 0.08 -0.10 -4.65
CA VAL A 147 -0.10 1.27 -5.16
C VAL A 147 -1.54 1.49 -5.61
N LEU A 148 -2.14 0.56 -6.36
CA LEU A 148 -3.54 0.65 -6.78
C LEU A 148 -4.51 0.70 -5.61
N ALA A 149 -4.27 -0.06 -4.53
CA ALA A 149 -5.08 0.00 -3.31
C ALA A 149 -5.03 1.40 -2.68
N ILE A 150 -3.82 1.98 -2.57
CA ILE A 150 -3.62 3.32 -2.02
C ILE A 150 -4.25 4.39 -2.92
N VAL A 151 -4.18 4.22 -4.25
CA VAL A 151 -4.88 5.10 -5.20
C VAL A 151 -6.38 5.05 -4.99
N ALA A 152 -6.97 3.85 -4.89
CA ALA A 152 -8.40 3.71 -4.63
C ALA A 152 -8.81 4.40 -3.30
N MET A 153 -8.00 4.26 -2.25
CA MET A 153 -8.20 4.99 -1.00
C MET A 153 -8.12 6.52 -1.19
N SER A 154 -7.15 7.00 -1.98
CA SER A 154 -6.97 8.43 -2.22
C SER A 154 -8.14 9.05 -2.98
N LEU A 155 -8.72 8.30 -3.93
CA LEU A 155 -9.93 8.70 -4.66
C LEU A 155 -11.14 8.75 -3.73
N ARG A 156 -11.31 7.74 -2.87
CA ARG A 156 -12.34 7.75 -1.83
C ARG A 156 -12.21 8.96 -0.90
N GLY A 157 -11.00 9.29 -0.48
CA GLY A 157 -10.73 10.47 0.34
C GLY A 157 -11.01 11.79 -0.39
N ALA A 158 -10.73 11.87 -1.69
CA ALA A 158 -11.08 13.03 -2.50
C ALA A 158 -12.60 13.22 -2.64
N MET A 159 -13.35 12.12 -2.78
CA MET A 159 -14.82 12.15 -2.77
C MET A 159 -15.35 12.65 -1.42
N GLU A 160 -14.82 12.11 -0.31
CA GLU A 160 -15.16 12.56 1.05
C GLU A 160 -14.94 14.07 1.23
N TYR A 161 -13.83 14.60 0.71
CA TYR A 161 -13.58 16.05 0.72
C TYR A 161 -14.63 16.82 -0.07
N GLY A 162 -15.01 16.33 -1.26
CA GLY A 162 -16.03 16.96 -2.09
C GLY A 162 -17.38 17.09 -1.38
N ASP A 163 -17.78 16.05 -0.64
CA ASP A 163 -19.03 16.01 0.10
C ASP A 163 -19.01 16.94 1.32
N MET A 164 -17.87 17.02 2.02
CA MET A 164 -17.76 17.73 3.31
C MET A 164 -17.30 19.18 3.20
N ARG A 165 -16.56 19.56 2.15
CA ARG A 165 -15.99 20.92 2.02
C ARG A 165 -17.06 22.02 2.05
N ALA A 166 -18.24 21.75 1.50
CA ALA A 166 -19.35 22.71 1.50
C ALA A 166 -19.94 22.94 2.90
N ILE A 167 -19.79 21.96 3.80
CA ILE A 167 -20.30 21.98 5.16
C ILE A 167 -19.23 22.51 6.13
N ASP A 168 -18.00 22.01 6.00
CA ASP A 168 -16.84 22.40 6.78
C ASP A 168 -15.65 22.69 5.84
N PRO A 169 -15.31 23.97 5.60
CA PRO A 169 -14.16 24.35 4.79
C PRO A 169 -12.81 23.87 5.33
N THR A 170 -12.75 23.53 6.63
CA THR A 170 -11.54 23.05 7.30
C THR A 170 -11.46 21.52 7.35
N TRP A 171 -12.40 20.82 6.70
CA TRP A 171 -12.47 19.36 6.72
C TRP A 171 -11.15 18.73 6.29
N ARG A 172 -10.71 17.75 7.10
CA ARG A 172 -9.54 16.93 6.84
C ARG A 172 -10.00 15.55 6.45
N ILE A 173 -9.49 15.02 5.34
CA ILE A 173 -9.96 13.72 4.87
C ILE A 173 -9.48 12.57 5.75
N PHE A 174 -10.36 11.60 5.94
CA PHE A 174 -10.09 10.38 6.69
C PHE A 174 -9.80 9.19 5.78
N ALA A 175 -10.35 9.17 4.55
CA ALA A 175 -10.16 8.11 3.56
C ALA A 175 -10.48 6.70 4.09
N GLY A 176 -11.43 6.61 5.03
CA GLY A 176 -11.82 5.38 5.71
C GLY A 176 -11.01 5.02 6.96
N TYR A 177 -10.03 5.83 7.35
CA TYR A 177 -9.29 5.66 8.60
C TYR A 177 -9.94 6.48 9.72
N GLN A 178 -9.65 6.15 10.97
CA GLN A 178 -10.20 6.90 12.11
C GLN A 178 -9.53 8.24 12.35
N ASN A 179 -8.34 8.42 11.80
CA ASN A 179 -7.55 9.62 12.02
C ASN A 179 -6.93 10.06 10.69
N PRO A 180 -7.05 11.34 10.31
CA PRO A 180 -6.43 11.86 9.08
C PRO A 180 -4.91 11.64 9.07
N ASN A 181 -4.25 11.61 10.22
CA ASN A 181 -2.81 11.31 10.31
C ASN A 181 -2.49 9.85 9.96
N ALA A 182 -3.38 8.90 10.27
CA ALA A 182 -3.18 7.51 9.90
C ALA A 182 -3.29 7.32 8.38
N ALA A 183 -4.29 7.96 7.75
CA ALA A 183 -4.40 8.02 6.29
C ALA A 183 -3.16 8.68 5.66
N ALA A 184 -2.67 9.77 6.26
CA ALA A 184 -1.48 10.48 5.79
C ALA A 184 -0.24 9.59 5.77
N VAL A 185 -0.04 8.72 6.77
CA VAL A 185 1.09 7.77 6.79
C VAL A 185 1.02 6.80 5.61
N ILE A 186 -0.17 6.31 5.27
CA ILE A 186 -0.37 5.39 4.14
C ILE A 186 -0.05 6.08 2.81
N PHE A 187 -0.54 7.31 2.61
CA PHE A 187 -0.22 8.08 1.39
C PHE A 187 1.27 8.43 1.34
N ALA A 188 1.85 8.85 2.46
CA ALA A 188 3.27 9.21 2.55
C ALA A 188 4.21 8.02 2.26
N ALA A 189 3.82 6.80 2.64
CA ALA A 189 4.55 5.58 2.28
C ALA A 189 4.30 5.15 0.82
N GLY A 190 3.06 5.31 0.35
CA GLY A 190 2.64 4.92 -0.99
C GLY A 190 3.26 5.74 -2.12
N ILE A 191 3.49 7.04 -1.91
CA ILE A 191 4.00 7.94 -2.97
C ILE A 191 5.43 7.55 -3.39
N PRO A 192 6.43 7.43 -2.48
CA PRO A 192 7.77 6.93 -2.85
C PRO A 192 7.73 5.54 -3.49
N LEU A 193 6.82 4.67 -3.03
CA LEU A 193 6.65 3.34 -3.58
C LEU A 193 6.16 3.37 -5.04
N GLY A 194 5.14 4.18 -5.33
CA GLY A 194 4.60 4.35 -6.68
C GLY A 194 5.60 5.02 -7.62
N VAL A 195 6.42 5.95 -7.11
CA VAL A 195 7.57 6.50 -7.85
C VAL A 195 8.54 5.39 -8.22
N GLY A 196 9.01 4.61 -7.24
CA GLY A 196 9.93 3.49 -7.48
C GLY A 196 9.38 2.48 -8.49
N LEU A 197 8.08 2.18 -8.40
CA LEU A 197 7.39 1.28 -9.33
C LEU A 197 7.33 1.87 -10.75
N SER A 198 6.96 3.14 -10.91
CA SER A 198 6.89 3.80 -12.23
C SER A 198 8.23 3.75 -12.97
N LEU A 199 9.35 3.88 -12.24
CA LEU A 199 10.70 3.86 -12.80
C LEU A 199 11.12 2.48 -13.36
N VAL A 200 10.55 1.38 -12.86
CA VAL A 200 10.88 0.01 -13.26
C VAL A 200 9.88 -0.61 -14.24
N LEU A 201 8.79 0.09 -14.52
CA LEU A 201 7.75 -0.31 -15.47
C LEU A 201 8.06 0.16 -16.91
N PRO A 202 7.55 -0.54 -17.94
CA PRO A 202 7.69 -0.11 -19.33
C PRO A 202 6.95 1.21 -19.57
N ARG A 203 7.38 1.99 -20.57
CA ARG A 203 6.90 3.38 -20.83
C ARG A 203 5.39 3.63 -20.69
N PRO A 204 4.48 2.85 -21.28
CA PRO A 204 3.05 3.12 -21.14
C PRO A 204 2.57 2.94 -19.69
N LEU A 205 3.09 1.94 -18.98
CA LEU A 205 2.76 1.68 -17.58
C LEU A 205 3.48 2.65 -16.62
N ASN A 206 4.65 3.16 -17.00
CA ASN A 206 5.34 4.22 -16.26
C ASN A 206 4.51 5.51 -16.24
N LEU A 207 4.03 5.97 -17.41
CA LEU A 207 3.17 7.15 -17.50
C LEU A 207 1.88 6.98 -16.70
N LEU A 208 1.24 5.82 -16.82
CA LEU A 208 0.06 5.50 -16.01
C LEU A 208 0.40 5.54 -14.52
N GLY A 209 1.50 4.91 -14.10
CA GLY A 209 1.97 4.95 -12.71
C GLY A 209 2.21 6.37 -12.20
N ALA A 210 2.80 7.25 -13.01
CA ALA A 210 3.01 8.65 -12.66
C ALA A 210 1.70 9.43 -12.52
N ILE A 211 0.72 9.20 -13.40
CA ILE A 211 -0.61 9.82 -13.31
C ILE A 211 -1.32 9.38 -12.03
N LEU A 212 -1.21 8.10 -11.67
CA LEU A 212 -1.84 7.53 -10.47
C LEU A 212 -1.25 8.10 -9.16
N LEU A 213 -0.08 8.74 -9.18
CA LEU A 213 0.46 9.43 -8.00
C LEU A 213 -0.29 10.72 -7.67
N LEU A 214 -0.92 11.37 -8.65
CA LEU A 214 -1.63 12.65 -8.46
C LEU A 214 -2.72 12.57 -7.39
N PRO A 215 -3.68 11.62 -7.43
CA PRO A 215 -4.71 11.54 -6.41
C PRO A 215 -4.12 11.22 -5.03
N MET A 216 -3.02 10.46 -4.95
CA MET A 216 -2.35 10.15 -3.68
C MET A 216 -1.71 11.39 -3.05
N VAL A 217 -1.05 12.22 -3.85
CA VAL A 217 -0.48 13.50 -3.42
C VAL A 217 -1.60 14.42 -2.94
N LEU A 218 -2.65 14.60 -3.74
CA LEU A 218 -3.80 15.43 -3.38
C LEU A 218 -4.42 14.97 -2.06
N ALA A 219 -4.69 13.67 -1.91
CA ALA A 219 -5.23 13.11 -0.69
C ALA A 219 -4.31 13.39 0.51
N LEU A 220 -3.00 13.20 0.37
CA LEU A 220 -2.05 13.55 1.44
C LEU A 220 -2.16 15.02 1.85
N MET A 221 -2.29 15.96 0.90
CA MET A 221 -2.47 17.37 1.21
C MET A 221 -3.77 17.62 1.98
N LEU A 222 -4.86 17.00 1.54
CA LEU A 222 -6.18 17.11 2.16
C LEU A 222 -6.25 16.48 3.55
N THR A 223 -5.31 15.60 3.93
CA THR A 223 -5.19 15.17 5.34
C THR A 223 -4.69 16.29 6.26
N GLN A 224 -4.06 17.33 5.70
CA GLN A 224 -3.41 18.44 6.42
C GLN A 224 -2.40 17.97 7.50
N SER A 225 -1.86 16.76 7.36
CA SER A 225 -0.92 16.20 8.34
C SER A 225 0.50 16.69 8.07
N ARG A 226 1.02 17.59 8.93
CA ARG A 226 2.43 18.04 8.85
C ARG A 226 3.42 16.87 8.92
N GLY A 227 3.15 15.89 9.80
CA GLY A 227 3.96 14.70 9.92
C GLY A 227 3.95 13.83 8.66
N GLY A 228 2.77 13.62 8.05
CA GLY A 228 2.65 12.88 6.80
C GLY A 228 3.37 13.56 5.62
N LEU A 229 3.22 14.89 5.49
CA LEU A 229 3.92 15.68 4.47
C LEU A 229 5.44 15.61 4.64
N LEU A 230 5.95 15.75 5.87
CA LEU A 230 7.38 15.64 6.17
C LEU A 230 7.90 14.21 5.89
N ALA A 231 7.15 13.17 6.29
CA ALA A 231 7.52 11.79 6.02
C ALA A 231 7.58 11.49 4.51
N CYS A 232 6.61 11.99 3.74
CA CYS A 232 6.60 11.85 2.28
C CYS A 232 7.80 12.58 1.65
N GLY A 233 8.07 13.82 2.07
CA GLY A 233 9.21 14.60 1.61
C GLY A 233 10.53 13.90 1.89
N ALA A 234 10.73 13.42 3.12
CA ALA A 234 11.91 12.65 3.51
C ALA A 234 12.06 11.37 2.68
N GLY A 235 10.97 10.60 2.50
CA GLY A 235 10.97 9.39 1.68
C GLY A 235 11.36 9.64 0.22
N LEU A 236 10.87 10.74 -0.37
CA LEU A 236 11.21 11.10 -1.76
C LEU A 236 12.65 11.63 -1.89
N VAL A 237 13.16 12.38 -0.90
CA VAL A 237 14.57 12.78 -0.85
C VAL A 237 15.49 11.56 -0.74
N ILE A 238 15.18 10.63 0.15
CA ILE A 238 15.93 9.37 0.29
C ILE A 238 15.91 8.61 -1.04
N THR A 239 14.74 8.50 -1.68
CA THR A 239 14.58 7.86 -2.99
C THR A 239 15.47 8.53 -4.05
N ALA A 240 15.46 9.85 -4.13
CA ALA A 240 16.30 10.59 -5.07
C ALA A 240 17.79 10.36 -4.80
N VAL A 241 18.23 10.46 -3.54
CA VAL A 241 19.63 10.22 -3.14
C VAL A 241 20.08 8.81 -3.53
N LEU A 242 19.26 7.79 -3.28
CA LEU A 242 19.55 6.41 -3.68
C LEU A 242 19.66 6.30 -5.21
N LEU A 243 18.74 6.89 -5.97
CA LEU A 243 18.79 6.88 -7.44
C LEU A 243 20.04 7.58 -7.98
N PHE A 244 20.46 8.69 -7.37
CA PHE A 244 21.72 9.36 -7.71
C PHE A 244 22.93 8.50 -7.38
N ALA A 245 22.97 7.88 -6.19
CA ALA A 245 24.05 6.99 -5.76
C ALA A 245 24.22 5.78 -6.69
N PHE A 246 23.11 5.24 -7.21
CA PHE A 246 23.12 4.16 -8.20
C PHE A 246 23.32 4.62 -9.66
N ARG A 247 23.81 5.85 -9.88
CA ARG A 247 24.10 6.45 -11.20
C ARG A 247 22.89 6.56 -12.14
N GLN A 248 21.69 6.70 -11.59
CA GLN A 248 20.44 6.89 -12.33
C GLN A 248 19.93 8.33 -12.25
N GLY A 249 20.80 9.34 -12.44
CA GLY A 249 20.49 10.75 -12.15
C GLY A 249 19.24 11.31 -12.87
N LYS A 250 18.95 10.89 -14.10
CA LYS A 250 17.71 11.29 -14.81
C LYS A 250 16.45 10.70 -14.15
N ALA A 251 16.52 9.48 -13.64
CA ALA A 251 15.45 8.86 -12.87
C ALA A 251 15.31 9.50 -11.48
N GLY A 252 16.43 9.90 -10.87
CA GLY A 252 16.45 10.68 -9.63
C GLY A 252 15.73 12.02 -9.77
N LEU A 253 15.95 12.75 -10.86
CA LEU A 253 15.21 13.98 -11.16
C LEU A 253 13.71 13.71 -11.41
N ALA A 254 13.38 12.66 -12.16
CA ALA A 254 11.98 12.28 -12.39
C ALA A 254 11.23 11.94 -11.09
N ALA A 255 11.92 11.34 -10.11
CA ALA A 255 11.38 11.04 -8.79
C ALA A 255 11.02 12.28 -7.95
N LEU A 256 11.58 13.45 -8.30
CA LEU A 256 11.27 14.73 -7.64
C LEU A 256 10.05 15.43 -8.25
N VAL A 257 9.59 15.02 -9.44
CA VAL A 257 8.43 15.63 -10.12
C VAL A 257 7.16 15.59 -9.26
N PRO A 258 6.81 14.48 -8.57
CA PRO A 258 5.68 14.45 -7.65
C PRO A 258 5.81 15.43 -6.47
N ILE A 259 7.03 15.71 -6.00
CA ILE A 259 7.28 16.74 -4.97
C ILE A 259 6.95 18.12 -5.51
N ALA A 260 7.45 18.42 -6.72
CA ALA A 260 7.18 19.71 -7.36
C ALA A 260 5.68 19.90 -7.62
N LEU A 261 4.99 18.84 -8.09
CA LEU A 261 3.55 18.85 -8.27
C LEU A 261 2.79 19.02 -6.94
N ALA A 262 3.20 18.33 -5.88
CA ALA A 262 2.64 18.51 -4.54
C ALA A 262 2.80 19.94 -4.03
N ALA A 263 3.99 20.53 -4.23
CA ALA A 263 4.27 21.91 -3.83
C ALA A 263 3.42 22.91 -4.62
N VAL A 264 3.26 22.71 -5.95
CA VAL A 264 2.42 23.57 -6.79
C VAL A 264 0.94 23.45 -6.42
N LEU A 265 0.43 22.22 -6.28
CA LEU A 265 -0.96 21.97 -5.88
C LEU A 265 -1.26 22.52 -4.50
N GLY A 266 -0.31 22.44 -3.57
CA GLY A 266 -0.46 22.97 -2.22
C GLY A 266 -0.49 24.48 -2.10
N VAL A 267 0.11 25.20 -3.05
CA VAL A 267 0.03 26.66 -3.12
C VAL A 267 -1.28 27.11 -3.78
N ALA A 268 -1.89 26.24 -4.60
CA ALA A 268 -3.11 26.54 -5.35
C ALA A 268 -4.43 26.18 -4.63
N LEU A 269 -4.35 25.39 -3.55
CA LEU A 269 -5.48 24.97 -2.70
C LEU A 269 -5.64 25.87 -1.48
#